data_AF-A0A1L7X3Y2-F1
#
_entry.id   AF-A0A1L7X3Y2-F1
#
_cell.length_a   1.000
_cell.length_b   1.000
_cell.length_c   1.000
_cell.angle_alpha   90.00
_cell.angle_beta   90.00
_cell.angle_gamma   90.00
#
_symmetry.space_group_name_H-M   'P 1'
#
loop_
_entity.id
_entity.type
_entity.pdbx_description
1 polymer ?
#
loop_
_entity_poly.entity_id
_entity_poly.type
_entity_poly.pdbx_seq_one_letter_code
_entity_poly.pdbx_strand_id
1 'polypeptide(L)'
;MSPRRSARISSAIKDEKEDTKPTTNGATPPKVANISKKRKVAPEIAEPSTNGSPSTPKRKKASKPLPPITPTPSAISLMSMPYSSGDINDSTPPPINRLAIPNGTNAALVTPETHRLVASKPVDQVSPSKKAGIKTTSNLLDEAHAHLIKVDPKLKPIIEKHRCHVFSPEGLAEEIDPFRSLASGIISQQVSGAAAKSIKAKFVALFNADKPDAALHIFPTPSQVCGSSIEVLRTAGLSQRKAEYILGLAEKFHSKELTTEILFNASYEEVLESLIKVRGLGKWSVEMFACFGLKRLDVFSTGDLGVQRGMAAFIGKDVSKLKGKGGKWKYMSEKEMEEMAEKFKPYRSIFMWLMWRVEEVDISTLEG
;
A
#
# COMPACT_ATOMS: atom_id res chain seq x y z
N MET A 1 18.31 61.42 -30.51
CA MET A 1 18.77 61.44 -31.91
C MET A 1 19.15 60.03 -32.33
N SER A 2 18.93 59.64 -33.59
CA SER A 2 19.53 58.44 -34.20
C SER A 2 20.28 58.88 -35.47
N PRO A 3 21.40 58.22 -35.78
CA PRO A 3 21.49 57.41 -37.00
C PRO A 3 21.99 55.97 -36.66
N ARG A 4 21.85 54.90 -37.46
CA ARG A 4 22.08 54.67 -38.92
C ARG A 4 23.57 54.89 -39.27
N ARG A 5 24.24 54.19 -40.20
CA ARG A 5 23.99 53.07 -41.16
C ARG A 5 25.40 52.55 -41.61
N SER A 6 25.67 51.41 -42.24
CA SER A 6 24.93 50.22 -42.74
C SER A 6 25.94 49.12 -43.18
N ALA A 7 25.45 48.07 -43.89
CA ALA A 7 26.10 47.34 -45.01
C ALA A 7 27.00 46.10 -44.72
N ARG A 8 26.96 45.01 -45.54
CA ARG A 8 26.05 44.63 -46.67
C ARG A 8 26.25 43.14 -47.10
N ILE A 9 25.17 42.46 -47.56
CA ILE A 9 25.11 41.44 -48.67
C ILE A 9 25.81 40.07 -48.41
N SER A 10 25.30 38.87 -48.75
CA SER A 10 24.04 38.37 -49.39
C SER A 10 23.76 36.89 -48.98
N SER A 11 22.53 36.43 -48.69
CA SER A 11 21.50 35.76 -49.54
C SER A 11 21.94 34.46 -50.27
N ALA A 12 21.21 33.32 -50.30
CA ALA A 12 19.92 32.85 -49.73
C ALA A 12 20.02 31.30 -49.45
N ILE A 13 19.07 30.33 -49.48
CA ILE A 13 17.63 30.13 -49.83
C ILE A 13 17.20 28.78 -49.13
N LYS A 14 16.05 28.56 -48.45
CA LYS A 14 14.63 28.27 -48.86
C LYS A 14 14.44 27.07 -49.83
N ASP A 15 13.43 26.19 -49.76
CA ASP A 15 12.24 25.96 -48.88
C ASP A 15 11.80 24.46 -48.93
N GLU A 16 10.76 24.04 -48.19
CA GLU A 16 10.18 22.66 -48.16
C GLU A 16 9.11 22.38 -49.25
N LYS A 17 8.86 21.06 -49.56
CA LYS A 17 7.61 20.37 -50.04
C LYS A 17 7.90 19.21 -51.04
N GLU A 18 7.01 18.30 -51.46
CA GLU A 18 5.82 17.57 -50.92
C GLU A 18 5.19 16.72 -52.06
N ASP A 19 4.57 15.56 -51.78
CA ASP A 19 3.80 14.68 -52.72
C ASP A 19 4.56 14.02 -53.93
N THR A 20 4.11 12.94 -54.62
CA THR A 20 2.78 12.25 -54.75
C THR A 20 2.87 10.70 -54.97
N LYS A 21 1.70 10.03 -55.14
CA LYS A 21 1.40 8.57 -55.38
C LYS A 21 1.59 8.11 -56.88
N PRO A 22 1.22 6.88 -57.41
CA PRO A 22 0.35 5.78 -56.88
C PRO A 22 0.59 4.27 -57.33
N THR A 23 -0.28 3.34 -56.84
CA THR A 23 -0.67 2.00 -57.42
C THR A 23 0.39 0.86 -57.56
N THR A 24 0.11 -0.47 -57.58
CA THR A 24 -1.08 -1.36 -57.38
C THR A 24 -0.68 -2.84 -57.09
N ASN A 25 -1.63 -3.66 -56.60
CA ASN A 25 -1.77 -5.14 -56.74
C ASN A 25 -0.78 -6.15 -56.07
N GLY A 26 -1.33 -7.27 -55.56
CA GLY A 26 -0.78 -8.62 -55.90
C GLY A 26 -0.42 -9.63 -54.79
N ALA A 27 -1.37 -10.51 -54.43
CA ALA A 27 -1.24 -11.95 -54.06
C ALA A 27 -0.10 -12.51 -53.13
N THR A 28 -0.54 -13.19 -52.06
CA THR A 28 0.15 -14.28 -51.33
C THR A 28 -0.11 -15.68 -51.95
N PRO A 29 0.46 -16.81 -51.48
CA PRO A 29 1.80 -17.14 -50.91
C PRO A 29 2.46 -18.31 -51.70
N PRO A 30 3.42 -19.12 -51.16
CA PRO A 30 3.05 -20.31 -50.36
C PRO A 30 4.08 -20.77 -49.27
N LYS A 31 3.81 -21.94 -48.66
CA LYS A 31 4.71 -22.76 -47.80
C LYS A 31 5.58 -23.68 -48.71
N VAL A 32 6.46 -24.61 -48.30
CA VAL A 32 6.72 -25.42 -47.07
C VAL A 32 8.26 -25.58 -46.90
N ALA A 33 8.95 -26.53 -46.22
CA ALA A 33 8.67 -27.87 -45.65
C ALA A 33 9.63 -28.20 -44.45
N ASN A 34 9.49 -29.39 -43.86
CA ASN A 34 10.47 -29.98 -42.92
C ASN A 34 11.45 -30.93 -43.63
N ILE A 35 12.65 -31.15 -43.07
CA ILE A 35 13.46 -32.36 -43.30
C ILE A 35 13.88 -32.96 -41.95
N SER A 36 13.87 -34.28 -41.84
CA SER A 36 14.31 -35.04 -40.66
C SER A 36 15.18 -36.24 -41.07
N LYS A 37 16.08 -36.70 -40.21
CA LYS A 37 16.93 -37.89 -40.46
C LYS A 37 17.12 -38.76 -39.21
N LYS A 38 16.68 -40.02 -39.31
CA LYS A 38 17.34 -41.20 -38.69
C LYS A 38 18.29 -41.79 -39.78
N ARG A 39 19.08 -42.87 -39.65
CA ARG A 39 19.23 -43.98 -38.69
C ARG A 39 20.55 -44.76 -39.04
N LYS A 40 21.23 -45.42 -38.09
CA LYS A 40 21.89 -46.76 -38.24
C LYS A 40 22.44 -47.27 -36.90
N VAL A 41 22.77 -48.58 -36.80
CA VAL A 41 22.76 -49.39 -35.55
C VAL A 41 23.69 -50.62 -35.63
N ALA A 42 24.22 -51.08 -34.47
CA ALA A 42 24.84 -52.38 -34.13
C ALA A 42 26.20 -52.77 -34.79
N PRO A 43 27.01 -53.71 -34.22
CA PRO A 43 26.82 -54.56 -33.01
C PRO A 43 27.92 -54.36 -31.90
N GLU A 44 28.14 -55.17 -30.84
CA GLU A 44 27.28 -55.91 -29.85
C GLU A 44 28.03 -57.16 -29.26
N ILE A 45 28.24 -57.28 -27.92
CA ILE A 45 28.77 -58.50 -27.21
C ILE A 45 28.43 -58.48 -25.69
N ALA A 46 28.04 -59.65 -25.16
CA ALA A 46 27.78 -60.17 -23.79
C ALA A 46 27.91 -59.30 -22.49
N GLU A 47 26.75 -59.09 -21.81
CA GLU A 47 26.29 -59.56 -20.46
C GLU A 47 27.24 -60.08 -19.33
N PRO A 48 26.78 -60.23 -18.04
CA PRO A 48 25.52 -59.80 -17.38
C PRO A 48 25.64 -59.20 -15.93
N SER A 49 24.56 -58.60 -15.37
CA SER A 49 24.06 -58.86 -13.98
C SER A 49 22.87 -58.00 -13.48
N THR A 50 21.82 -58.70 -13.01
CA THR A 50 20.86 -58.40 -11.90
C THR A 50 20.10 -57.06 -11.72
N ASN A 51 18.76 -57.19 -11.70
CA ASN A 51 17.76 -56.56 -10.80
C ASN A 51 17.38 -55.06 -10.85
N GLY A 52 16.07 -54.80 -10.94
CA GLY A 52 15.40 -53.72 -10.18
C GLY A 52 14.71 -52.58 -10.97
N SER A 53 13.51 -52.81 -11.52
CA SER A 53 12.72 -51.75 -12.20
C SER A 53 11.88 -50.90 -11.21
N PRO A 54 12.07 -49.58 -11.12
CA PRO A 54 11.25 -48.71 -10.28
C PRO A 54 9.93 -48.28 -10.97
N SER A 55 8.82 -48.26 -10.22
CA SER A 55 7.51 -47.86 -10.73
C SER A 55 7.35 -46.33 -10.83
N THR A 56 6.72 -45.84 -11.90
CA THR A 56 6.57 -44.40 -12.17
C THR A 56 5.33 -43.82 -11.47
N PRO A 57 5.44 -42.79 -10.61
CA PRO A 57 4.29 -42.21 -9.92
C PRO A 57 3.36 -41.43 -10.86
N LYS A 58 2.05 -41.62 -10.71
CA LYS A 58 1.03 -40.99 -11.58
C LYS A 58 1.02 -39.46 -11.42
N ARG A 59 1.23 -38.75 -12.54
CA ARG A 59 1.19 -37.28 -12.68
C ARG A 59 -0.12 -36.71 -12.12
N LYS A 60 -0.06 -35.99 -10.99
CA LYS A 60 -1.20 -35.23 -10.45
C LYS A 60 -1.69 -34.21 -11.49
N LYS A 61 -3.01 -34.05 -11.64
CA LYS A 61 -3.60 -32.96 -12.43
C LYS A 61 -3.18 -31.62 -11.81
N ALA A 62 -2.87 -30.63 -12.65
CA ALA A 62 -2.57 -29.29 -12.18
C ALA A 62 -3.79 -28.70 -11.47
N SER A 63 -3.60 -28.19 -10.25
CA SER A 63 -4.60 -27.37 -9.56
C SER A 63 -4.85 -26.07 -10.35
N LYS A 64 -6.08 -25.56 -10.32
CA LYS A 64 -6.39 -24.22 -10.83
C LYS A 64 -5.47 -23.21 -10.12
N PRO A 65 -4.93 -22.18 -10.81
CA PRO A 65 -4.19 -21.13 -10.14
C PRO A 65 -5.11 -20.42 -9.14
N LEU A 66 -4.71 -20.45 -7.87
CA LEU A 66 -5.35 -19.68 -6.81
C LEU A 66 -5.15 -18.18 -7.08
N PRO A 67 -6.03 -17.30 -6.57
CA PRO A 67 -5.74 -15.87 -6.54
C PRO A 67 -4.46 -15.62 -5.72
N PRO A 68 -3.69 -14.56 -6.02
CA PRO A 68 -2.57 -14.17 -5.17
C PRO A 68 -3.07 -13.91 -3.76
N ILE A 69 -2.36 -14.41 -2.75
CA ILE A 69 -2.59 -14.03 -1.36
C ILE A 69 -2.31 -12.54 -1.26
N THR A 70 -3.34 -11.72 -1.13
CA THR A 70 -3.21 -10.27 -0.91
C THR A 70 -2.65 -10.06 0.49
N PRO A 71 -1.39 -9.60 0.65
CA PRO A 71 -0.78 -9.44 1.97
C PRO A 71 -1.33 -8.22 2.74
N THR A 72 -2.29 -7.50 2.15
CA THR A 72 -2.87 -6.24 2.62
C THR A 72 -3.15 -6.23 4.13
N PRO A 73 -3.86 -7.20 4.75
CA PRO A 73 -4.11 -7.15 6.19
C PRO A 73 -2.84 -7.21 7.05
N SER A 74 -1.87 -8.05 6.68
CA SER A 74 -0.59 -8.17 7.41
C SER A 74 0.34 -6.97 7.15
N ALA A 75 0.33 -6.41 5.95
CA ALA A 75 1.10 -5.22 5.59
C ALA A 75 0.56 -3.97 6.30
N ILE A 76 -0.77 -3.78 6.29
CA ILE A 76 -1.44 -2.71 7.06
C ILE A 76 -1.14 -2.89 8.54
N SER A 77 -1.33 -4.07 9.10
CA SER A 77 -1.06 -4.35 10.53
C SER A 77 0.38 -3.98 10.93
N LEU A 78 1.37 -4.15 10.05
CA LEU A 78 2.77 -3.77 10.32
C LEU A 78 3.07 -2.27 10.08
N MET A 79 2.29 -1.57 9.26
CA MET A 79 2.31 -0.11 9.12
C MET A 79 1.59 0.60 10.28
N SER A 80 0.53 -0.02 10.80
CA SER A 80 -0.32 0.47 11.89
C SER A 80 -0.02 -0.17 13.24
N MET A 81 1.15 -0.81 13.42
CA MET A 81 1.61 -1.12 14.77
C MET A 81 1.82 0.21 15.50
N PRO A 82 1.28 0.40 16.72
CA PRO A 82 1.47 1.62 17.49
C PRO A 82 2.95 1.81 17.86
N TYR A 83 3.25 2.92 18.54
CA TYR A 83 4.42 2.95 19.40
C TYR A 83 4.42 1.70 20.32
N SER A 84 5.57 1.06 20.38
CA SER A 84 5.82 -0.19 21.10
C SER A 84 7.32 -0.46 20.97
N SER A 85 8.00 -0.36 22.10
CA SER A 85 9.42 -0.61 22.37
C SER A 85 9.85 -2.07 22.20
N GLY A 86 8.88 -2.99 22.16
CA GLY A 86 9.07 -4.41 22.47
C GLY A 86 8.20 -4.85 23.65
N ASP A 87 7.71 -3.89 24.45
CA ASP A 87 6.85 -4.16 25.60
C ASP A 87 5.46 -4.72 25.25
N ILE A 88 5.04 -5.68 26.06
CA ILE A 88 3.69 -6.27 26.07
C ILE A 88 2.67 -5.39 26.82
N ASN A 89 3.14 -4.37 27.55
CA ASN A 89 2.32 -3.43 28.33
C ASN A 89 2.68 -1.96 28.07
N ASP A 90 2.96 -1.58 26.82
CA ASP A 90 3.07 -0.16 26.46
C ASP A 90 1.71 0.52 26.71
N SER A 91 1.65 1.38 27.72
CA SER A 91 0.41 1.81 28.34
C SER A 91 -0.21 2.94 27.53
N THR A 92 -1.10 2.59 26.59
CA THR A 92 -1.81 3.53 25.73
C THR A 92 -2.34 4.70 26.55
N PRO A 93 -1.94 5.95 26.26
CA PRO A 93 -2.44 7.11 27.00
C PRO A 93 -3.97 7.11 27.01
N PRO A 94 -4.63 7.33 28.17
CA PRO A 94 -6.08 7.23 28.28
C PRO A 94 -6.72 8.16 27.23
N PRO A 95 -7.70 7.68 26.44
CA PRO A 95 -8.04 8.28 25.15
C PRO A 95 -8.51 9.73 25.31
N ILE A 96 -7.58 10.66 25.09
CA ILE A 96 -7.83 12.09 25.23
C ILE A 96 -8.88 12.48 24.20
N ASN A 97 -9.98 13.06 24.66
CA ASN A 97 -11.02 13.53 23.78
C ASN A 97 -10.53 14.79 23.03
N ARG A 98 -10.15 14.61 21.77
CA ARG A 98 -9.56 15.64 20.89
C ARG A 98 -10.54 15.99 19.78
N LEU A 99 -10.41 17.19 19.23
CA LEU A 99 -11.12 17.56 18.01
C LEU A 99 -10.74 16.63 16.86
N ALA A 100 -11.74 16.10 16.15
CA ALA A 100 -11.51 15.40 14.90
C ALA A 100 -11.26 16.41 13.76
N ILE A 101 -10.42 16.04 12.81
CA ILE A 101 -10.12 16.81 11.60
C ILE A 101 -10.71 16.03 10.40
N PRO A 102 -11.88 16.44 9.85
CA PRO A 102 -12.59 15.65 8.85
C PRO A 102 -11.76 15.33 7.59
N ASN A 103 -11.01 16.32 7.10
CA ASN A 103 -10.23 16.23 5.86
C ASN A 103 -8.71 16.11 6.13
N GLY A 104 -8.31 15.70 7.34
CA GLY A 104 -6.91 15.72 7.78
C GLY A 104 -6.55 14.59 8.73
N THR A 105 -5.34 14.66 9.29
CA THR A 105 -4.77 13.64 10.17
C THR A 105 -5.47 13.63 11.54
N ASN A 106 -6.01 12.48 11.96
CA ASN A 106 -6.64 12.32 13.28
C ASN A 106 -5.74 11.58 14.29
N ALA A 107 -4.78 10.80 13.79
CA ALA A 107 -3.74 10.17 14.60
C ALA A 107 -2.96 11.21 15.43
N ALA A 108 -2.49 10.82 16.61
CA ALA A 108 -1.45 11.58 17.29
C ALA A 108 -0.10 11.14 16.70
N LEU A 109 0.67 12.08 16.14
CA LEU A 109 1.94 11.76 15.48
C LEU A 109 3.14 12.12 16.37
N VAL A 110 4.19 11.32 16.31
CA VAL A 110 5.43 11.53 17.07
C VAL A 110 6.57 11.91 16.12
N THR A 111 7.37 12.92 16.48
CA THR A 111 8.53 13.33 15.66
C THR A 111 9.66 12.29 15.72
N PRO A 112 10.09 11.69 14.59
CA PRO A 112 11.04 10.58 14.60
C PRO A 112 12.46 10.87 15.11
N GLU A 113 12.84 12.14 15.29
CA GLU A 113 14.16 12.57 15.77
C GLU A 113 14.13 13.09 17.23
N THR A 114 12.95 13.43 17.76
CA THR A 114 12.84 14.15 19.06
C THR A 114 11.69 13.68 19.95
N HIS A 115 10.93 12.67 19.54
CA HIS A 115 9.79 12.08 20.26
C HIS A 115 8.75 13.09 20.76
N ARG A 116 8.58 14.21 20.05
CA ARG A 116 7.58 15.24 20.36
C ARG A 116 6.24 14.88 19.74
N LEU A 117 5.18 14.98 20.53
CA LEU A 117 3.81 14.77 20.07
C LEU A 117 3.27 15.94 19.25
N VAL A 118 2.61 15.62 18.13
CA VAL A 118 1.88 16.51 17.22
C VAL A 118 0.46 15.96 17.09
N ALA A 119 -0.52 16.65 17.68
CA ALA A 119 -1.90 16.20 17.75
C ALA A 119 -2.90 17.36 17.70
N SER A 120 -4.16 17.06 17.40
CA SER A 120 -5.26 18.03 17.41
C SER A 120 -5.60 18.48 18.85
N LYS A 121 -6.18 19.68 18.99
CA LYS A 121 -6.44 20.30 20.30
C LYS A 121 -7.41 19.45 21.16
N PRO A 122 -7.19 19.34 22.49
CA PRO A 122 -8.17 18.78 23.42
C PRO A 122 -9.50 19.54 23.38
N VAL A 123 -10.62 18.82 23.57
CA VAL A 123 -11.98 19.39 23.54
C VAL A 123 -12.19 20.44 24.66
N ASP A 124 -11.50 20.33 25.78
CA ASP A 124 -11.63 21.26 26.90
C ASP A 124 -11.01 22.65 26.64
N GLN A 125 -10.19 22.78 25.59
CA GLN A 125 -9.70 24.07 25.08
C GLN A 125 -10.69 24.76 24.13
N VAL A 126 -11.90 24.21 23.95
CA VAL A 126 -12.94 24.72 23.05
C VAL A 126 -14.03 25.42 23.85
N SER A 127 -14.40 26.63 23.42
CA SER A 127 -15.38 27.47 24.11
C SER A 127 -16.72 26.73 24.35
N PRO A 128 -17.29 26.76 25.57
CA PRO A 128 -18.46 25.94 25.94
C PRO A 128 -19.67 26.07 25.00
N SER A 129 -19.88 27.27 24.46
CA SER A 129 -21.00 27.60 23.56
C SER A 129 -20.97 26.91 22.19
N LYS A 130 -19.99 26.04 21.92
CA LYS A 130 -19.96 25.16 20.73
C LYS A 130 -20.08 23.66 21.04
N LYS A 131 -20.19 23.22 22.31
CA LYS A 131 -20.02 21.79 22.68
C LYS A 131 -21.05 20.82 22.06
N ALA A 132 -22.23 21.26 21.62
CA ALA A 132 -23.20 20.40 20.94
C ALA A 132 -22.84 20.20 19.44
N GLY A 133 -22.68 18.94 19.01
CA GLY A 133 -22.46 18.60 17.60
C GLY A 133 -21.01 18.71 17.09
N ILE A 134 -20.02 18.83 17.98
CA ILE A 134 -18.60 18.73 17.61
C ILE A 134 -18.23 17.28 17.31
N LYS A 135 -17.55 17.04 16.19
CA LYS A 135 -16.90 15.76 15.88
C LYS A 135 -15.59 15.65 16.66
N THR A 136 -15.41 14.56 17.39
CA THR A 136 -14.29 14.32 18.29
C THR A 136 -13.73 12.91 18.12
N THR A 137 -12.54 12.62 18.65
CA THR A 137 -11.98 11.27 18.64
C THR A 137 -12.83 10.24 19.37
N SER A 138 -13.72 10.64 20.30
CA SER A 138 -14.57 9.69 21.03
C SER A 138 -15.85 9.27 20.30
N ASN A 139 -16.41 10.10 19.42
CA ASN A 139 -17.67 9.81 18.71
C ASN A 139 -17.50 9.56 17.19
N LEU A 140 -16.30 9.74 16.64
CA LEU A 140 -16.01 9.69 15.21
C LEU A 140 -16.49 8.42 14.51
N LEU A 141 -16.24 7.26 15.11
CA LEU A 141 -16.55 5.95 14.55
C LEU A 141 -18.05 5.69 14.47
N ASP A 142 -18.78 6.06 15.52
CA ASP A 142 -20.21 5.78 15.60
C ASP A 142 -21.03 6.77 14.77
N GLU A 143 -20.56 8.02 14.61
CA GLU A 143 -21.04 8.93 13.55
C GLU A 143 -20.79 8.37 12.14
N ALA A 144 -19.59 7.82 11.89
CA ALA A 144 -19.25 7.21 10.61
C ALA A 144 -20.14 6.02 10.29
N HIS A 145 -20.32 5.09 11.24
CA HIS A 145 -21.23 3.95 11.10
C HIS A 145 -22.67 4.40 10.84
N ALA A 146 -23.18 5.40 11.58
CA ALA A 146 -24.53 5.94 11.37
C ALA A 146 -24.69 6.57 9.97
N HIS A 147 -23.67 7.26 9.46
CA HIS A 147 -23.65 7.75 8.08
C HIS A 147 -23.63 6.60 7.06
N LEU A 148 -22.72 5.62 7.22
CA LEU A 148 -22.56 4.50 6.29
C LEU A 148 -23.85 3.66 6.18
N ILE A 149 -24.49 3.34 7.32
CA ILE A 149 -25.76 2.61 7.37
C ILE A 149 -26.92 3.42 6.77
N LYS A 150 -26.90 4.75 6.88
CA LYS A 150 -27.88 5.64 6.24
C LYS A 150 -27.71 5.71 4.72
N VAL A 151 -26.48 5.56 4.21
CA VAL A 151 -26.20 5.53 2.76
C VAL A 151 -26.50 4.15 2.17
N ASP A 152 -26.11 3.07 2.83
CA ASP A 152 -26.44 1.70 2.43
C ASP A 152 -26.68 0.79 3.67
N PRO A 153 -27.94 0.41 3.95
CA PRO A 153 -28.28 -0.46 5.06
C PRO A 153 -27.60 -1.84 5.04
N LYS A 154 -27.11 -2.33 3.87
CA LYS A 154 -26.38 -3.60 3.78
C LYS A 154 -25.07 -3.59 4.57
N LEU A 155 -24.52 -2.41 4.88
CA LEU A 155 -23.31 -2.29 5.71
C LEU A 155 -23.57 -2.61 7.19
N LYS A 156 -24.82 -2.54 7.68
CA LYS A 156 -25.16 -2.72 9.09
C LYS A 156 -24.62 -4.04 9.69
N PRO A 157 -24.95 -5.25 9.18
CA PRO A 157 -24.45 -6.51 9.77
C PRO A 157 -22.94 -6.69 9.64
N ILE A 158 -22.29 -6.05 8.66
CA ILE A 158 -20.82 -6.03 8.55
C ILE A 158 -20.21 -5.19 9.68
N ILE A 159 -20.78 -4.02 9.95
CA ILE A 159 -20.39 -3.14 11.06
C ILE A 159 -20.63 -3.80 12.43
N GLU A 160 -21.78 -4.44 12.61
CA GLU A 160 -22.13 -5.14 13.86
C GLU A 160 -21.21 -6.35 14.14
N LYS A 161 -20.75 -7.05 13.10
CA LYS A 161 -19.76 -8.15 13.24
C LYS A 161 -18.31 -7.65 13.34
N HIS A 162 -17.98 -6.50 12.77
CA HIS A 162 -16.61 -6.00 12.62
C HIS A 162 -16.48 -4.52 13.00
N ARG A 163 -16.35 -4.21 14.30
CA ARG A 163 -16.03 -2.85 14.77
C ARG A 163 -14.60 -2.46 14.35
N CYS A 164 -14.44 -1.31 13.70
CA CYS A 164 -13.16 -0.88 13.16
C CYS A 164 -12.25 -0.22 14.22
N HIS A 165 -11.35 -1.01 14.83
CA HIS A 165 -10.41 -0.53 15.86
C HIS A 165 -9.57 0.68 15.42
N VAL A 166 -9.11 0.72 14.16
CA VAL A 166 -8.25 1.81 13.61
C VAL A 166 -8.84 3.20 13.87
N PHE A 167 -10.16 3.32 13.80
CA PHE A 167 -10.90 4.57 13.95
C PHE A 167 -11.72 4.63 15.26
N SER A 168 -11.56 3.66 16.17
CA SER A 168 -12.17 3.71 17.50
C SER A 168 -11.46 4.75 18.39
N PRO A 169 -12.03 5.14 19.54
CA PRO A 169 -11.38 6.11 20.44
C PRO A 169 -9.98 5.65 20.89
N GLU A 170 -9.80 4.34 21.07
CA GLU A 170 -8.53 3.69 21.43
C GLU A 170 -7.54 3.76 20.26
N GLY A 171 -7.97 3.36 19.05
CA GLY A 171 -7.15 3.46 17.84
C GLY A 171 -6.76 4.91 17.51
N LEU A 172 -7.65 5.88 17.74
CA LEU A 172 -7.38 7.31 17.57
C LEU A 172 -6.50 7.89 18.69
N ALA A 173 -6.29 7.18 19.81
CA ALA A 173 -5.35 7.56 20.86
C ALA A 173 -3.93 6.99 20.62
N GLU A 174 -3.76 5.92 19.82
CA GLU A 174 -2.45 5.37 19.45
C GLU A 174 -1.52 6.44 18.87
N GLU A 175 -0.30 6.52 19.43
CA GLU A 175 0.78 7.36 18.91
C GLU A 175 1.49 6.69 17.72
N ILE A 176 1.67 7.44 16.64
CA ILE A 176 2.22 6.97 15.36
C ILE A 176 3.48 7.76 15.02
N ASP A 177 4.63 7.09 14.98
CA ASP A 177 5.85 7.60 14.36
C ASP A 177 5.76 7.39 12.83
N PRO A 178 5.75 8.47 12.01
CA PRO A 178 5.62 8.35 10.56
C PRO A 178 6.78 7.61 9.88
N PHE A 179 8.01 7.75 10.37
CA PHE A 179 9.19 7.10 9.82
C PHE A 179 9.15 5.60 10.11
N ARG A 180 8.92 5.22 11.37
CA ARG A 180 8.70 3.84 11.83
C ARG A 180 7.61 3.15 11.01
N SER A 181 6.46 3.80 10.79
CA SER A 181 5.34 3.23 10.01
C SER A 181 5.69 3.05 8.53
N LEU A 182 6.26 4.06 7.88
CA LEU A 182 6.62 4.00 6.45
C LEU A 182 7.77 3.00 6.19
N ALA A 183 8.80 2.99 7.03
CA ALA A 183 9.89 2.01 6.97
C ALA A 183 9.38 0.59 7.22
N SER A 184 8.51 0.38 8.23
CA SER A 184 7.85 -0.92 8.47
C SER A 184 7.02 -1.37 7.27
N GLY A 185 6.37 -0.44 6.58
CA GLY A 185 5.70 -0.67 5.30
C GLY A 185 6.66 -1.20 4.23
N ILE A 186 7.79 -0.53 3.99
CA ILE A 186 8.83 -0.96 3.03
C ILE A 186 9.40 -2.34 3.39
N ILE A 187 9.70 -2.59 4.68
CA ILE A 187 10.14 -3.89 5.19
C ILE A 187 9.14 -5.00 4.83
N SER A 188 7.84 -4.71 4.92
CA SER A 188 6.75 -5.68 4.73
C SER A 188 6.40 -5.99 3.26
N GLN A 189 6.90 -5.21 2.29
CA GLN A 189 6.57 -5.41 0.86
C GLN A 189 7.02 -6.80 0.35
N GLN A 190 6.15 -7.51 -0.36
CA GLN A 190 6.45 -8.77 -1.07
C GLN A 190 7.01 -9.91 -0.19
N VAL A 191 6.74 -9.91 1.12
CA VAL A 191 7.13 -10.98 2.06
C VAL A 191 5.96 -11.39 2.94
N SER A 192 6.05 -12.53 3.64
CA SER A 192 5.05 -12.93 4.63
C SER A 192 5.15 -12.07 5.90
N GLY A 193 4.06 -11.94 6.66
CA GLY A 193 4.05 -11.18 7.92
C GLY A 193 5.08 -11.68 8.95
N ALA A 194 5.32 -13.00 9.00
CA ALA A 194 6.36 -13.59 9.85
C ALA A 194 7.78 -13.20 9.40
N ALA A 195 8.06 -13.22 8.10
CA ALA A 195 9.33 -12.76 7.56
C ALA A 195 9.53 -11.25 7.78
N ALA A 196 8.49 -10.43 7.57
CA ALA A 196 8.51 -9.00 7.85
C ALA A 196 8.78 -8.69 9.33
N LYS A 197 8.13 -9.41 10.26
CA LYS A 197 8.41 -9.29 11.71
C LYS A 197 9.85 -9.65 12.04
N SER A 198 10.38 -10.73 11.46
CA SER A 198 11.79 -11.14 11.67
C SER A 198 12.79 -10.12 11.13
N ILE A 199 12.57 -9.60 9.91
CA ILE A 199 13.42 -8.56 9.32
C ILE A 199 13.33 -7.25 10.11
N LYS A 200 12.13 -6.83 10.55
CA LYS A 200 11.96 -5.63 11.40
C LYS A 200 12.71 -5.77 12.73
N ALA A 201 12.58 -6.91 13.42
CA ALA A 201 13.30 -7.15 14.67
C ALA A 201 14.82 -7.08 14.48
N LYS A 202 15.35 -7.73 13.45
CA LYS A 202 16.80 -7.66 13.11
C LYS A 202 17.24 -6.26 12.73
N PHE A 203 16.44 -5.52 11.97
CA PHE A 203 16.73 -4.13 11.58
C PHE A 203 16.84 -3.21 12.80
N VAL A 204 15.92 -3.32 13.75
CA VAL A 204 15.97 -2.52 14.99
C VAL A 204 17.17 -2.92 15.86
N ALA A 205 17.49 -4.21 15.94
CA ALA A 205 18.64 -4.70 16.71
C ALA A 205 20.00 -4.15 16.23
N LEU A 206 20.15 -3.75 14.95
CA LEU A 206 21.37 -3.09 14.46
C LEU A 206 21.70 -1.78 15.20
N PHE A 207 20.69 -1.12 15.77
CA PHE A 207 20.79 0.19 16.41
C PHE A 207 20.67 0.12 17.95
N ASN A 208 20.56 -1.09 18.50
CA ASN A 208 20.39 -1.35 19.94
C ASN A 208 21.44 -2.32 20.46
N ALA A 209 22.68 -2.25 19.94
CA ALA A 209 23.80 -3.11 20.34
C ALA A 209 24.21 -2.94 21.82
N ASP A 210 23.80 -1.83 22.45
CA ASP A 210 23.92 -1.54 23.88
C ASP A 210 22.88 -2.26 24.75
N LYS A 211 21.79 -2.77 24.15
CA LYS A 211 20.64 -3.37 24.85
C LYS A 211 20.54 -4.86 24.52
N PRO A 212 21.00 -5.77 25.39
CA PRO A 212 20.93 -7.21 25.13
C PRO A 212 19.48 -7.76 25.18
N ASP A 213 18.57 -7.07 25.87
CA ASP A 213 17.15 -7.43 25.89
C ASP A 213 16.39 -6.78 24.72
N ALA A 214 15.76 -7.62 23.89
CA ALA A 214 14.94 -7.22 22.76
C ALA A 214 13.59 -6.57 23.15
N ALA A 215 13.18 -6.63 24.42
CA ALA A 215 12.04 -5.87 24.93
C ALA A 215 12.34 -4.35 25.02
N LEU A 216 13.62 -3.97 25.11
CA LEU A 216 14.09 -2.59 25.25
C LEU A 216 14.51 -1.95 23.90
N HIS A 217 14.15 -2.57 22.77
CA HIS A 217 14.67 -2.22 21.44
C HIS A 217 13.87 -1.11 20.75
N ILE A 218 14.32 0.13 20.94
CA ILE A 218 13.69 1.32 20.34
C ILE A 218 13.97 1.36 18.83
N PHE A 219 12.94 1.64 18.03
CA PHE A 219 13.07 1.79 16.57
C PHE A 219 14.00 2.97 16.24
N PRO A 220 14.97 2.83 15.30
CA PRO A 220 15.98 3.86 15.08
C PRO A 220 15.42 5.15 14.51
N THR A 221 16.04 6.26 14.88
CA THR A 221 15.74 7.59 14.33
C THR A 221 16.21 7.71 12.86
N PRO A 222 15.69 8.68 12.08
CA PRO A 222 16.21 8.97 10.76
C PRO A 222 17.72 9.27 10.75
N SER A 223 18.20 10.08 11.70
CA SER A 223 19.63 10.38 11.85
C SER A 223 20.50 9.13 12.06
N GLN A 224 20.05 8.17 12.88
CA GLN A 224 20.76 6.90 13.08
C GLN A 224 20.83 6.07 11.79
N VAL A 225 19.71 5.98 11.05
CA VAL A 225 19.67 5.24 9.77
C VAL A 225 20.53 5.92 8.69
N CYS A 226 20.56 7.26 8.63
CA CYS A 226 21.46 8.02 7.76
C CYS A 226 22.95 7.78 8.07
N GLY A 227 23.30 7.45 9.31
CA GLY A 227 24.65 7.07 9.71
C GLY A 227 25.08 5.65 9.31
N SER A 228 24.21 4.86 8.66
CA SER A 228 24.45 3.44 8.33
C SER A 228 24.70 3.22 6.84
N SER A 229 25.61 2.30 6.51
CA SER A 229 25.81 1.86 5.13
C SER A 229 24.74 0.85 4.67
N ILE A 230 24.52 0.76 3.35
CA ILE A 230 23.56 -0.17 2.77
C ILE A 230 23.93 -1.63 3.08
N GLU A 231 25.22 -1.93 3.15
CA GLU A 231 25.76 -3.25 3.50
C GLU A 231 25.35 -3.64 4.92
N VAL A 232 25.47 -2.71 5.88
CA VAL A 232 25.03 -2.89 7.27
C VAL A 232 23.52 -3.11 7.32
N LEU A 233 22.72 -2.25 6.69
CA LEU A 233 21.25 -2.40 6.68
C LEU A 233 20.79 -3.74 6.08
N ARG A 234 21.53 -4.27 5.09
CA ARG A 234 21.23 -5.57 4.47
C ARG A 234 21.47 -6.78 5.38
N THR A 235 22.32 -6.66 6.41
CA THR A 235 22.55 -7.76 7.37
C THR A 235 21.28 -8.18 8.12
N ALA A 236 20.32 -7.26 8.28
CA ALA A 236 19.00 -7.55 8.85
C ALA A 236 18.10 -8.45 7.98
N GLY A 237 18.51 -8.78 6.75
CA GLY A 237 17.71 -9.51 5.76
C GLY A 237 16.96 -8.61 4.78
N LEU A 238 17.32 -7.33 4.68
CA LEU A 238 16.80 -6.43 3.65
C LEU A 238 17.41 -6.78 2.28
N SER A 239 16.60 -6.64 1.22
CA SER A 239 17.13 -6.59 -0.14
C SER A 239 17.81 -5.24 -0.38
N GLN A 240 18.75 -5.19 -1.33
CA GLN A 240 19.42 -3.96 -1.77
C GLN A 240 18.44 -2.79 -1.93
N ARG A 241 17.38 -3.00 -2.73
CA ARG A 241 16.34 -1.99 -2.96
C ARG A 241 15.66 -1.54 -1.67
N LYS A 242 15.26 -2.45 -0.77
CA LYS A 242 14.61 -2.07 0.51
C LYS A 242 15.54 -1.26 1.41
N ALA A 243 16.82 -1.64 1.50
CA ALA A 243 17.81 -0.87 2.27
C ALA A 243 17.96 0.55 1.70
N GLU A 244 18.11 0.70 0.39
CA GLU A 244 18.21 2.02 -0.25
C GLU A 244 16.91 2.85 -0.13
N TYR A 245 15.73 2.21 -0.11
CA TYR A 245 14.43 2.88 0.07
C TYR A 245 14.26 3.39 1.50
N ILE A 246 14.71 2.62 2.50
CA ILE A 246 14.66 3.00 3.92
C ILE A 246 15.69 4.10 4.21
N LEU A 247 16.89 4.03 3.61
CA LEU A 247 17.88 5.11 3.71
C LEU A 247 17.37 6.39 3.06
N GLY A 248 16.85 6.34 1.83
CA GLY A 248 16.29 7.52 1.15
C GLY A 248 15.02 8.10 1.80
N LEU A 249 14.29 7.30 2.58
CA LEU A 249 13.22 7.78 3.46
C LEU A 249 13.80 8.50 4.69
N ALA A 250 14.84 7.93 5.32
CA ALA A 250 15.53 8.54 6.46
C ALA A 250 16.16 9.89 6.09
N GLU A 251 16.85 9.96 4.95
CA GLU A 251 17.45 11.18 4.38
C GLU A 251 16.42 12.32 4.26
N LYS A 252 15.18 12.01 3.83
CA LYS A 252 14.11 13.00 3.68
C LYS A 252 13.53 13.49 5.01
N PHE A 253 13.45 12.64 6.02
CA PHE A 253 13.10 13.08 7.38
C PHE A 253 14.23 13.88 8.03
N HIS A 254 15.48 13.43 7.89
CA HIS A 254 16.65 14.05 8.50
C HIS A 254 16.95 15.44 7.91
N SER A 255 16.85 15.58 6.58
CA SER A 255 16.96 16.87 5.87
C SER A 255 15.74 17.78 6.04
N LYS A 256 14.66 17.29 6.67
CA LYS A 256 13.38 17.98 6.87
C LYS A 256 12.62 18.32 5.57
N GLU A 257 12.93 17.66 4.46
CA GLU A 257 12.07 17.66 3.26
C GLU A 257 10.70 17.04 3.58
N LEU A 258 10.68 16.05 4.48
CA LEU A 258 9.49 15.42 5.02
C LEU A 258 9.47 15.59 6.54
N THR A 259 8.40 16.18 7.10
CA THR A 259 8.27 16.31 8.57
C THR A 259 6.92 15.82 9.07
N THR A 260 6.84 15.63 10.38
CA THR A 260 5.60 15.20 11.06
C THR A 260 4.54 16.29 10.99
N GLU A 261 4.95 17.56 11.06
CA GLU A 261 4.08 18.74 10.92
C GLU A 261 3.49 18.85 9.50
N ILE A 262 4.28 18.54 8.46
CA ILE A 262 3.77 18.47 7.08
C ILE A 262 2.72 17.36 6.96
N LEU A 263 3.04 16.14 7.41
CA LEU A 263 2.12 15.00 7.36
C LEU A 263 0.85 15.18 8.22
N PHE A 264 0.93 15.98 9.29
CA PHE A 264 -0.23 16.34 10.10
C PHE A 264 -1.14 17.36 9.42
N ASN A 265 -0.58 18.48 8.94
CA ASN A 265 -1.36 19.65 8.54
C ASN A 265 -1.74 19.70 7.05
N ALA A 266 -0.97 19.09 6.15
CA ALA A 266 -1.17 19.21 4.70
C ALA A 266 -2.43 18.46 4.21
N SER A 267 -2.94 18.83 3.03
CA SER A 267 -4.04 18.14 2.33
C SER A 267 -3.71 16.68 2.00
N TYR A 268 -4.69 15.89 1.57
CA TYR A 268 -4.43 14.52 1.15
C TYR A 268 -3.54 14.48 -0.10
N GLU A 269 -3.76 15.43 -1.00
CA GLU A 269 -3.08 15.62 -2.27
C GLU A 269 -1.59 15.97 -2.06
N GLU A 270 -1.29 16.91 -1.17
CA GLU A 270 0.10 17.29 -0.81
C GLU A 270 0.84 16.14 -0.11
N VAL A 271 0.18 15.40 0.79
CA VAL A 271 0.76 14.19 1.42
C VAL A 271 1.01 13.10 0.38
N LEU A 272 0.09 12.92 -0.57
CA LEU A 272 0.21 11.94 -1.65
C LEU A 272 1.40 12.28 -2.56
N GLU A 273 1.52 13.54 -2.98
CA GLU A 273 2.61 14.01 -3.84
C GLU A 273 3.98 13.92 -3.12
N SER A 274 4.04 14.32 -1.85
CA SER A 274 5.27 14.29 -1.03
C SER A 274 5.77 12.86 -0.82
N LEU A 275 4.87 11.91 -0.51
CA LEU A 275 5.27 10.54 -0.22
C LEU A 275 5.53 9.69 -1.47
N ILE A 276 4.87 9.96 -2.61
CA ILE A 276 5.18 9.26 -3.89
C ILE A 276 6.58 9.62 -4.41
N LYS A 277 7.13 10.79 -4.04
CA LYS A 277 8.54 11.15 -4.34
C LYS A 277 9.56 10.30 -3.57
N VAL A 278 9.15 9.54 -2.55
CA VAL A 278 10.03 8.60 -1.85
C VAL A 278 10.13 7.30 -2.65
N ARG A 279 11.31 7.04 -3.23
CA ARG A 279 11.56 5.82 -4.01
C ARG A 279 11.32 4.58 -3.13
N GLY A 280 10.31 3.79 -3.49
CA GLY A 280 9.85 2.63 -2.73
C GLY A 280 8.42 2.75 -2.21
N LEU A 281 7.83 3.95 -2.19
CA LEU A 281 6.41 4.18 -1.89
C LEU A 281 5.64 4.41 -3.21
N GLY A 282 4.70 3.52 -3.51
CA GLY A 282 3.72 3.73 -4.59
C GLY A 282 2.40 4.27 -4.05
N LYS A 283 1.53 4.80 -4.94
CA LYS A 283 0.20 5.34 -4.59
C LYS A 283 -0.56 4.50 -3.55
N TRP A 284 -0.67 3.18 -3.76
CA TRP A 284 -1.30 2.26 -2.79
C TRP A 284 -0.65 2.28 -1.41
N SER A 285 0.69 2.28 -1.30
CA SER A 285 1.38 2.34 0.00
C SER A 285 1.13 3.65 0.73
N VAL A 286 0.99 4.75 -0.02
CA VAL A 286 0.68 6.07 0.53
C VAL A 286 -0.79 6.17 0.93
N GLU A 287 -1.71 5.59 0.17
CA GLU A 287 -3.13 5.44 0.54
C GLU A 287 -3.29 4.62 1.83
N MET A 288 -2.57 3.50 1.96
CA MET A 288 -2.58 2.72 3.20
C MET A 288 -1.99 3.53 4.38
N PHE A 289 -0.89 4.27 4.19
CA PHE A 289 -0.35 5.11 5.25
C PHE A 289 -1.29 6.28 5.63
N ALA A 290 -1.91 6.94 4.66
CA ALA A 290 -2.87 8.02 4.92
C ALA A 290 -4.14 7.51 5.64
N CYS A 291 -4.59 6.31 5.31
CA CYS A 291 -5.74 5.66 5.96
C CYS A 291 -5.41 5.15 7.36
N PHE A 292 -4.31 4.40 7.54
CA PHE A 292 -4.04 3.64 8.78
C PHE A 292 -3.00 4.29 9.71
N GLY A 293 -2.01 4.99 9.15
CA GLY A 293 -1.01 5.75 9.92
C GLY A 293 -1.52 7.14 10.31
N LEU A 294 -2.01 7.91 9.34
CA LEU A 294 -2.54 9.27 9.58
C LEU A 294 -3.99 9.29 10.05
N LYS A 295 -4.73 8.17 9.93
CA LYS A 295 -6.14 8.04 10.32
C LYS A 295 -7.02 9.12 9.68
N ARG A 296 -6.79 9.37 8.38
CA ARG A 296 -7.63 10.23 7.53
C ARG A 296 -8.89 9.47 7.13
N LEU A 297 -10.04 10.14 7.15
CA LEU A 297 -11.36 9.49 7.05
C LEU A 297 -11.83 9.24 5.61
N ASP A 298 -11.32 10.02 4.66
CA ASP A 298 -11.82 10.04 3.28
C ASP A 298 -10.79 9.57 2.24
N VAL A 299 -9.99 8.55 2.59
CA VAL A 299 -9.00 7.94 1.69
C VAL A 299 -9.59 6.68 1.05
N PHE A 300 -9.32 6.45 -0.23
CA PHE A 300 -9.88 5.33 -0.97
C PHE A 300 -8.92 4.80 -2.04
N SER A 301 -8.56 3.51 -1.97
CA SER A 301 -7.61 2.89 -2.88
C SER A 301 -8.31 2.01 -3.92
N THR A 302 -8.50 2.53 -5.13
CA THR A 302 -8.97 1.75 -6.28
C THR A 302 -7.96 0.68 -6.74
N GLY A 303 -6.69 0.84 -6.35
CA GLY A 303 -5.61 -0.08 -6.67
C GLY A 303 -5.56 -1.35 -5.80
N ASP A 304 -6.23 -1.40 -4.64
CA ASP A 304 -6.19 -2.58 -3.78
C ASP A 304 -7.10 -3.71 -4.30
N LEU A 305 -6.49 -4.87 -4.58
CA LEU A 305 -7.21 -6.04 -5.09
C LEU A 305 -8.15 -6.67 -4.07
N GLY A 306 -7.92 -6.47 -2.76
CA GLY A 306 -8.81 -6.90 -1.69
C GLY A 306 -10.07 -6.02 -1.64
N VAL A 307 -9.92 -4.69 -1.75
CA VAL A 307 -11.04 -3.73 -1.83
C VAL A 307 -11.86 -4.00 -3.09
N GLN A 308 -11.22 -4.14 -4.26
CA GLN A 308 -11.89 -4.51 -5.51
C GLN A 308 -12.74 -5.78 -5.37
N ARG A 309 -12.20 -6.82 -4.70
CA ARG A 309 -12.85 -8.11 -4.50
C ARG A 309 -14.02 -7.99 -3.51
N GLY A 310 -13.79 -7.29 -2.40
CA GLY A 310 -14.81 -6.98 -1.39
C GLY A 310 -16.00 -6.20 -1.96
N MET A 311 -15.74 -5.14 -2.72
CA MET A 311 -16.79 -4.37 -3.40
C MET A 311 -17.54 -5.18 -4.44
N ALA A 312 -16.86 -6.07 -5.17
CA ALA A 312 -17.52 -6.96 -6.13
C ALA A 312 -18.47 -7.94 -5.42
N ALA A 313 -18.02 -8.54 -4.31
CA ALA A 313 -18.87 -9.37 -3.46
C ALA A 313 -20.05 -8.57 -2.85
N PHE A 314 -19.81 -7.33 -2.41
CA PHE A 314 -20.82 -6.45 -1.80
C PHE A 314 -22.01 -6.16 -2.72
N ILE A 315 -21.78 -6.09 -4.04
CA ILE A 315 -22.84 -5.95 -5.06
C ILE A 315 -23.24 -7.29 -5.72
N GLY A 316 -23.03 -8.42 -5.03
CA GLY A 316 -23.49 -9.74 -5.47
C GLY A 316 -22.76 -10.34 -6.67
N LYS A 317 -21.64 -9.76 -7.14
CA LYS A 317 -20.84 -10.37 -8.22
C LYS A 317 -20.07 -11.58 -7.69
N ASP A 318 -20.22 -12.72 -8.34
CA ASP A 318 -19.48 -13.96 -8.01
C ASP A 318 -17.96 -13.79 -8.26
N VAL A 319 -17.23 -13.46 -7.19
CA VAL A 319 -15.78 -13.27 -7.17
C VAL A 319 -14.98 -14.53 -7.55
N SER A 320 -15.58 -15.74 -7.52
CA SER A 320 -14.93 -16.97 -7.98
C SER A 320 -14.93 -17.10 -9.51
N LYS A 321 -15.92 -16.50 -10.16
CA LYS A 321 -16.08 -16.45 -11.63
C LYS A 321 -15.38 -15.22 -12.25
N LEU A 322 -15.22 -14.13 -11.49
CA LEU A 322 -14.52 -12.93 -11.95
C LEU A 322 -13.02 -13.18 -12.20
N LYS A 323 -12.63 -13.07 -13.48
CA LYS A 323 -11.22 -13.03 -13.92
C LYS A 323 -11.04 -11.92 -14.94
N GLY A 324 -10.00 -11.12 -14.77
CA GLY A 324 -9.68 -10.05 -15.72
C GLY A 324 -9.12 -10.61 -17.04
N LYS A 325 -9.29 -9.84 -18.11
CA LYS A 325 -8.77 -10.19 -19.45
C LYS A 325 -7.24 -10.33 -19.40
N GLY A 326 -6.72 -11.36 -20.07
CA GLY A 326 -5.27 -11.63 -20.12
C GLY A 326 -4.67 -12.20 -18.82
N GLY A 327 -5.47 -12.72 -17.89
CA GLY A 327 -4.98 -13.41 -16.69
C GLY A 327 -4.55 -12.49 -15.54
N LYS A 328 -4.67 -11.17 -15.69
CA LYS A 328 -4.58 -10.22 -14.57
C LYS A 328 -5.88 -10.28 -13.77
N TRP A 329 -5.78 -10.20 -12.44
CA TRP A 329 -6.96 -10.10 -11.57
C TRP A 329 -7.48 -8.66 -11.57
N LYS A 330 -8.79 -8.50 -11.80
CA LYS A 330 -9.53 -7.24 -11.69
C LYS A 330 -11.00 -7.58 -11.48
N TYR A 331 -11.54 -7.22 -10.32
CA TYR A 331 -12.91 -7.60 -9.91
C TYR A 331 -13.93 -6.49 -10.18
N MET A 332 -13.47 -5.24 -10.23
CA MET A 332 -14.25 -4.04 -10.51
C MET A 332 -13.36 -3.06 -11.31
N SER A 333 -13.95 -2.17 -12.11
CA SER A 333 -13.22 -1.05 -12.71
C SER A 333 -13.01 0.09 -11.71
N GLU A 334 -11.92 0.85 -11.84
CA GLU A 334 -11.66 2.01 -10.96
C GLU A 334 -12.84 2.99 -10.97
N LYS A 335 -13.44 3.22 -12.15
CA LYS A 335 -14.64 4.05 -12.30
C LYS A 335 -15.84 3.51 -11.50
N GLU A 336 -16.19 2.23 -11.62
CA GLU A 336 -17.28 1.62 -10.83
C GLU A 336 -17.00 1.74 -9.32
N MET A 337 -15.74 1.62 -8.89
CA MET A 337 -15.36 1.78 -7.49
C MET A 337 -15.51 3.22 -7.02
N GLU A 338 -15.09 4.20 -7.83
CA GLU A 338 -15.19 5.63 -7.53
C GLU A 338 -16.66 6.08 -7.46
N GLU A 339 -17.49 5.71 -8.44
CA GLU A 339 -18.93 6.01 -8.48
C GLU A 339 -19.71 5.37 -7.30
N MET A 340 -19.21 4.25 -6.77
CA MET A 340 -19.77 3.63 -5.56
C MET A 340 -19.26 4.30 -4.28
N ALA A 341 -17.95 4.53 -4.17
CA ALA A 341 -17.30 5.07 -2.98
C ALA A 341 -17.68 6.54 -2.71
N GLU A 342 -17.94 7.33 -3.75
CA GLU A 342 -18.33 8.75 -3.64
C GLU A 342 -19.52 8.97 -2.69
N LYS A 343 -20.47 8.03 -2.67
CA LYS A 343 -21.67 8.06 -1.81
C LYS A 343 -21.36 8.02 -0.31
N PHE A 344 -20.20 7.46 0.06
CA PHE A 344 -19.78 7.24 1.44
C PHE A 344 -18.82 8.33 1.97
N LYS A 345 -18.68 9.45 1.25
CA LYS A 345 -17.96 10.64 1.73
C LYS A 345 -18.64 11.26 2.96
N PRO A 346 -17.90 11.69 4.00
CA PRO A 346 -16.43 11.80 4.10
C PRO A 346 -15.75 10.60 4.81
N TYR A 347 -16.32 9.40 4.74
CA TYR A 347 -15.92 8.22 5.51
C TYR A 347 -15.42 7.07 4.63
N ARG A 348 -14.90 7.37 3.43
CA ARG A 348 -14.45 6.36 2.45
C ARG A 348 -13.36 5.43 2.97
N SER A 349 -12.54 5.84 3.95
CA SER A 349 -11.55 4.99 4.64
C SER A 349 -12.21 3.85 5.41
N ILE A 350 -13.33 4.12 6.10
CA ILE A 350 -14.04 3.13 6.92
C ILE A 350 -14.86 2.21 6.01
N PHE A 351 -15.48 2.74 4.96
CA PHE A 351 -16.07 1.94 3.89
C PHE A 351 -15.04 0.99 3.26
N MET A 352 -13.87 1.50 2.87
CA MET A 352 -12.77 0.70 2.30
C MET A 352 -12.32 -0.42 3.24
N TRP A 353 -12.21 -0.15 4.54
CA TRP A 353 -11.86 -1.16 5.54
C TRP A 353 -12.93 -2.25 5.67
N LEU A 354 -14.22 -1.87 5.66
CA LEU A 354 -15.34 -2.82 5.67
C LEU A 354 -15.35 -3.71 4.42
N MET A 355 -14.87 -3.24 3.27
CA MET A 355 -14.81 -4.06 2.05
C MET A 355 -13.89 -5.29 2.20
N TRP A 356 -12.79 -5.21 2.94
CA TRP A 356 -11.99 -6.42 3.25
C TRP A 356 -12.72 -7.41 4.17
N ARG A 357 -13.77 -6.97 4.88
CA ARG A 357 -14.58 -7.78 5.79
C ARG A 357 -15.86 -8.34 5.18
N VAL A 358 -16.27 -7.87 3.99
CA VAL A 358 -17.49 -8.33 3.31
C VAL A 358 -17.53 -9.86 3.22
N GLU A 359 -16.42 -10.52 2.88
CA GLU A 359 -16.37 -11.98 2.75
C GLU A 359 -16.30 -12.74 4.10
N GLU A 360 -16.08 -12.05 5.22
CA GLU A 360 -16.23 -12.63 6.56
C GLU A 360 -17.72 -12.69 6.97
N VAL A 361 -18.65 -12.13 6.18
CA VAL A 361 -20.09 -12.01 6.42
C VAL A 361 -20.88 -12.63 5.26
N ASP A 362 -21.89 -13.45 5.53
CA ASP A 362 -22.86 -13.78 4.48
C ASP A 362 -23.90 -12.65 4.37
N ILE A 363 -23.76 -11.84 3.32
CA ILE A 363 -24.69 -10.76 3.00
C ILE A 363 -25.81 -11.19 2.03
N SER A 364 -25.75 -12.41 1.48
CA SER A 364 -26.76 -12.89 0.51
C SER A 364 -28.11 -13.19 1.15
N THR A 365 -28.11 -13.47 2.46
CA THR A 365 -29.32 -13.67 3.27
C THR A 365 -30.12 -12.39 3.54
N LEU A 366 -29.69 -11.24 3.01
CA LEU A 366 -30.32 -9.92 3.18
C LEU A 366 -31.09 -9.45 1.93
N GLU A 367 -31.17 -10.27 0.89
CA GLU A 367 -31.86 -9.97 -0.38
C GLU A 367 -33.22 -10.71 -0.50
N GLY A 368 -33.87 -10.98 0.63
CA GLY A 368 -35.18 -11.64 0.76
C GLY A 368 -36.28 -10.72 1.26
#